data_AF-A0A2T2RDC0-F1
#
_entry.id   AF-A0A2T2RDC0-F1
#
_cell.length_a   1.000
_cell.length_b   1.000
_cell.length_c   1.000
_cell.angle_alpha   90.00
_cell.angle_beta   90.00
_cell.angle_gamma   90.00
#
_symmetry.space_group_name_H-M   'P 1'
#
loop_
_entity.id
_entity.type
_entity.pdbx_description
1 polymer ?
#
loop_
_entity_poly.entity_id
_entity_poly.type
_entity_poly.pdbx_seq_one_letter_code
_entity_poly.pdbx_strand_id
1 'polypeptide(L)'
;MPLLFTNRPRQSPLLSNQSVDSQYFNWETINAILYLVGGFSFIIGSIFFLPQFYNLSDIGAWIFFAGSLVYLIVTGSDLLEATAYLRSQETKTIWDWLEFFIANVYVGGTILFTIGSLLFLSEIEKIVAGGWCFTIGSLLFLIGACLNVIQIVKEQSFIKLQLLNATAITFALGSMLFLIASLPYLSDALTIKDNWVLFSYVGWEYIIGSILFLIGGIFYCYRSYKKNHSQPENIIVEWENSFYKFESNIPKKKRAKQLKLQAKLYQTIQQKQKESKPHYYVIQ
;
A
#
# COMPACT_ATOMS: atom_id res chain seq x y z
N MET A 1 -1.25 8.63 3.10
CA MET A 1 0.08 8.30 2.55
C MET A 1 -0.01 7.10 1.60
N PRO A 2 0.83 7.00 0.55
CA PRO A 2 0.85 5.85 -0.35
C PRO A 2 1.55 4.61 0.23
N LEU A 3 1.05 3.41 -0.11
CA LEU A 3 1.65 2.12 0.20
C LEU A 3 2.65 1.67 -0.87
N LEU A 4 3.77 1.06 -0.47
CA LEU A 4 4.73 0.43 -1.38
C LEU A 4 4.10 -0.77 -2.12
N PHE A 5 4.16 -0.75 -3.44
CA PHE A 5 3.81 -1.93 -4.24
C PHE A 5 5.04 -2.81 -4.43
N THR A 6 4.86 -4.11 -4.28
CA THR A 6 5.92 -5.09 -4.51
C THR A 6 5.44 -6.08 -5.57
N ASN A 7 6.35 -6.46 -6.48
CA ASN A 7 6.08 -7.48 -7.51
C ASN A 7 6.33 -8.90 -7.02
N ARG A 8 6.52 -9.06 -5.71
CA ARG A 8 6.86 -10.29 -5.02
C ARG A 8 5.99 -10.46 -3.78
N PRO A 9 5.84 -11.70 -3.27
CA PRO A 9 5.28 -11.92 -1.94
C PRO A 9 6.05 -11.10 -0.89
N ARG A 10 5.31 -10.48 0.03
CA ARG A 10 5.93 -9.72 1.12
C ARG A 10 6.57 -10.66 2.13
N GLN A 11 7.77 -10.32 2.60
CA GLN A 11 8.55 -11.10 3.55
C GLN A 11 8.60 -10.38 4.90
N SER A 12 8.16 -11.00 6.00
CA SER A 12 8.31 -10.41 7.34
C SER A 12 9.68 -10.79 7.92
N PRO A 13 10.64 -9.87 8.08
CA PRO A 13 12.00 -10.23 8.51
C PRO A 13 12.18 -10.22 10.03
N LEU A 14 11.24 -9.63 10.79
CA LEU A 14 11.50 -9.24 12.19
C LEU A 14 11.21 -10.32 13.24
N LEU A 15 10.51 -11.41 12.88
CA LEU A 15 10.04 -12.43 13.83
C LEU A 15 10.20 -13.88 13.33
N SER A 16 10.94 -14.11 12.25
CA SER A 16 11.02 -15.42 11.60
C SER A 16 12.03 -16.36 12.27
N ASN A 17 11.61 -17.01 13.36
CA ASN A 17 12.23 -18.26 13.82
C ASN A 17 11.21 -19.39 14.05
N GLN A 18 9.93 -19.18 13.70
CA GLN A 18 8.84 -20.17 13.80
C GLN A 18 7.86 -20.07 12.61
N SER A 19 7.00 -21.10 12.46
CA SER A 19 6.26 -21.54 11.26
C SER A 19 5.76 -20.48 10.26
N VAL A 20 5.98 -20.79 8.97
CA VAL A 20 6.12 -19.87 7.83
C VAL A 20 4.79 -19.40 7.19
N ASP A 21 3.60 -19.81 7.65
CA ASP A 21 2.35 -19.41 6.97
C ASP A 21 1.43 -18.50 7.81
N SER A 22 1.37 -18.67 9.14
CA SER A 22 0.41 -17.91 9.96
C SER A 22 0.88 -16.49 10.32
N GLN A 23 2.20 -16.26 10.41
CA GLN A 23 2.75 -14.94 10.77
C GLN A 23 2.70 -13.91 9.62
N TYR A 24 2.85 -14.35 8.36
CA TYR A 24 2.79 -13.45 7.19
C TYR A 24 1.40 -12.86 7.00
N PHE A 25 0.36 -13.67 7.26
CA PHE A 25 -1.04 -13.25 7.20
C PHE A 25 -1.38 -12.15 8.22
N ASN A 26 -0.82 -12.25 9.43
CA ASN A 26 -1.08 -11.26 10.49
C ASN A 26 -0.47 -9.90 10.14
N TRP A 27 0.74 -9.86 9.55
CA TRP A 27 1.42 -8.58 9.29
C TRP A 27 0.80 -7.78 8.15
N GLU A 28 0.43 -8.42 7.02
CA GLU A 28 -0.26 -7.72 5.92
C GLU A 28 -1.59 -7.11 6.41
N THR A 29 -2.31 -7.83 7.30
CA THR A 29 -3.55 -7.36 7.91
C THR A 29 -3.32 -6.22 8.90
N ILE A 30 -2.29 -6.32 9.75
CA ILE A 30 -1.92 -5.24 10.68
C ILE A 30 -1.57 -3.98 9.90
N ASN A 31 -0.73 -4.08 8.87
CA ASN A 31 -0.38 -2.93 8.03
C ASN A 31 -1.63 -2.32 7.38
N ALA A 32 -2.55 -3.15 6.88
CA ALA A 32 -3.82 -2.69 6.31
C ALA A 32 -4.66 -1.90 7.34
N ILE A 33 -4.78 -2.41 8.57
CA ILE A 33 -5.49 -1.72 9.66
C ILE A 33 -4.80 -0.40 10.03
N LEU A 34 -3.47 -0.40 10.19
CA LEU A 34 -2.70 0.80 10.48
C LEU A 34 -2.87 1.85 9.38
N TYR A 35 -2.96 1.45 8.10
CA TYR A 35 -3.25 2.37 7.00
C TYR A 35 -4.60 3.07 7.15
N LEU A 36 -5.64 2.32 7.53
CA LEU A 36 -6.97 2.87 7.76
C LEU A 36 -6.98 3.81 8.97
N VAL A 37 -6.38 3.39 10.08
CA VAL A 37 -6.26 4.21 11.29
C VAL A 37 -5.55 5.53 10.99
N GLY A 38 -4.39 5.48 10.33
CA GLY A 38 -3.66 6.68 9.89
C GLY A 38 -4.51 7.55 8.97
N GLY A 39 -5.24 6.95 8.01
CA GLY A 39 -6.10 7.69 7.09
C GLY A 39 -7.24 8.42 7.81
N PHE A 40 -7.90 7.76 8.76
CA PHE A 40 -8.94 8.39 9.59
C PHE A 40 -8.38 9.51 10.46
N SER A 41 -7.21 9.31 11.08
CA SER A 41 -6.55 10.37 11.84
C SER A 41 -6.31 11.61 10.97
N PHE A 42 -5.82 11.43 9.75
CA PHE A 42 -5.60 12.55 8.82
C PHE A 42 -6.90 13.27 8.44
N ILE A 43 -8.01 12.54 8.20
CA ILE A 43 -9.30 13.18 7.91
C ILE A 43 -9.74 14.05 9.11
N ILE A 44 -9.74 13.47 10.32
CA ILE A 44 -10.17 14.16 11.53
C ILE A 44 -9.27 15.36 11.82
N GLY A 45 -7.95 15.19 11.72
CA GLY A 45 -6.98 16.26 11.88
C GLY A 45 -7.21 17.40 10.88
N SER A 46 -7.48 17.09 9.61
CA SER A 46 -7.72 18.11 8.57
C SER A 46 -8.96 18.95 8.85
N ILE A 47 -9.99 18.38 9.48
CA ILE A 47 -11.20 19.12 9.86
C ILE A 47 -10.84 20.25 10.84
N PHE A 48 -9.97 20.01 11.82
CA PHE A 48 -9.57 21.02 12.80
C PHE A 48 -8.72 22.16 12.21
N PHE A 49 -8.19 21.99 10.99
CA PHE A 49 -7.52 23.07 10.27
C PHE A 49 -8.47 23.94 9.44
N LEU A 50 -9.77 23.63 9.39
CA LEU A 50 -10.74 24.57 8.84
C LEU A 50 -10.77 25.84 9.71
N PRO A 51 -10.84 27.04 9.10
CA PRO A 51 -10.71 28.28 9.87
C PRO A 51 -11.72 28.42 11.01
N GLN A 52 -12.93 27.87 10.86
CA GLN A 52 -13.98 27.86 11.90
C GLN A 52 -13.58 27.12 13.19
N PHE A 53 -12.57 26.26 13.13
CA PHE A 53 -12.01 25.52 14.26
C PHE A 53 -10.60 26.00 14.64
N TYR A 54 -10.21 27.21 14.26
CA TYR A 54 -8.86 27.75 14.53
C TYR A 54 -8.39 27.61 15.98
N ASN A 55 -9.30 27.81 16.96
CA ASN A 55 -9.00 27.66 18.39
C ASN A 55 -8.72 26.21 18.83
N LEU A 56 -8.97 25.23 17.96
CA LEU A 56 -8.75 23.79 18.18
C LEU A 56 -7.66 23.24 17.26
N SER A 57 -6.88 24.11 16.61
CA SER A 57 -5.84 23.72 15.65
C SER A 57 -4.75 22.83 16.28
N ASP A 58 -4.42 23.03 17.56
CA ASP A 58 -3.48 22.16 18.29
C ASP A 58 -3.98 20.71 18.39
N ILE A 59 -5.30 20.51 18.57
CA ILE A 59 -5.90 19.17 18.57
C ILE A 59 -5.73 18.56 17.19
N GLY A 60 -5.97 19.35 16.13
CA GLY A 60 -5.72 18.95 14.74
C GLY A 60 -4.28 18.51 14.51
N ALA A 61 -3.30 19.31 14.96
CA ALA A 61 -1.88 19.06 14.85
C ALA A 61 -1.46 17.77 15.59
N TRP A 62 -1.93 17.55 16.81
CA TRP A 62 -1.67 16.32 17.57
C TRP A 62 -2.24 15.07 16.89
N ILE A 63 -3.46 15.16 16.35
CA ILE A 63 -4.07 14.05 15.61
C ILE A 63 -3.29 13.75 14.33
N PHE A 64 -2.85 14.80 13.60
CA PHE A 64 -2.00 14.67 12.42
C PHE A 64 -0.65 14.03 12.73
N PHE A 65 -0.02 14.46 13.83
CA PHE A 65 1.22 13.89 14.33
C PHE A 65 1.06 12.40 14.66
N ALA A 66 0.02 12.04 15.43
CA ALA A 66 -0.27 10.66 15.77
C ALA A 66 -0.52 9.79 14.52
N GLY A 67 -1.31 10.30 13.56
CA GLY A 67 -1.51 9.62 12.28
C GLY A 67 -0.20 9.45 11.50
N SER A 68 0.68 10.45 11.53
CA SER A 68 1.98 10.40 10.85
C SER A 68 2.91 9.36 11.48
N LEU A 69 2.90 9.20 12.80
CA LEU A 69 3.62 8.13 13.49
C LEU A 69 3.09 6.74 13.10
N VAL A 70 1.77 6.57 12.99
CA VAL A 70 1.18 5.32 12.50
C VAL A 70 1.69 5.01 11.10
N TYR A 71 1.69 5.97 10.18
CA TYR A 71 2.26 5.77 8.85
C TYR A 71 3.77 5.55 8.85
N LEU A 72 4.50 6.12 9.82
CA LEU A 72 5.95 5.93 9.91
C LEU A 72 6.28 4.50 10.30
N ILE A 73 5.50 3.89 11.19
CA ILE A 73 5.63 2.46 11.53
C ILE A 73 5.45 1.61 10.27
N VAL A 74 4.39 1.88 9.50
CA VAL A 74 4.09 1.08 8.31
C VAL A 74 5.17 1.23 7.24
N THR A 75 5.61 2.45 6.98
CA THR A 75 6.58 2.72 5.91
C THR A 75 8.00 2.38 6.31
N GLY A 76 8.33 2.50 7.60
CA GLY A 76 9.54 1.93 8.17
C GLY A 76 9.57 0.41 8.02
N SER A 77 8.45 -0.28 8.25
CA SER A 77 8.35 -1.72 8.00
C SER A 77 8.57 -2.07 6.52
N ASP A 78 7.93 -1.34 5.60
CA ASP A 78 8.12 -1.52 4.16
C ASP A 78 9.59 -1.30 3.75
N LEU A 79 10.27 -0.30 4.33
CA LEU A 79 11.69 -0.04 4.08
C LEU A 79 12.58 -1.15 4.64
N LEU A 80 12.33 -1.62 5.86
CA LEU A 80 13.09 -2.73 6.45
C LEU A 80 12.95 -4.00 5.61
N GLU A 81 11.74 -4.28 5.14
CA GLU A 81 11.47 -5.39 4.22
C GLU A 81 12.22 -5.22 2.90
N ALA A 82 12.09 -4.07 2.22
CA ALA A 82 12.76 -3.82 0.94
C ALA A 82 14.29 -3.89 1.08
N THR A 83 14.84 -3.43 2.22
CA THR A 83 16.26 -3.51 2.54
C THR A 83 16.72 -4.95 2.73
N ALA A 84 15.97 -5.73 3.52
CA ALA A 84 16.29 -7.14 3.77
C ALA A 84 16.24 -7.94 2.46
N TYR A 85 15.23 -7.69 1.62
CA TYR A 85 15.10 -8.30 0.32
C TYR A 85 16.27 -7.94 -0.61
N LEU A 86 16.61 -6.66 -0.74
CA LEU A 86 17.72 -6.22 -1.59
C LEU A 86 19.07 -6.85 -1.16
N ARG A 87 19.25 -7.06 0.15
CA ARG A 87 20.45 -7.72 0.70
C ARG A 87 20.49 -9.22 0.46
N SER A 88 19.34 -9.89 0.41
CA SER A 88 19.26 -11.34 0.20
C SER A 88 19.42 -11.76 -1.28
N GLN A 89 19.27 -10.83 -2.22
CA GLN A 89 19.46 -11.13 -3.64
C GLN A 89 20.95 -11.21 -4.03
N GLU A 90 21.34 -12.35 -4.63
CA GLU A 90 22.67 -12.56 -5.23
C GLU A 90 22.91 -11.58 -6.38
N THR A 91 21.92 -11.43 -7.28
CA THR A 91 21.96 -10.48 -8.40
C THR A 91 20.86 -9.44 -8.24
N LYS A 92 21.23 -8.16 -8.13
CA LYS A 92 20.28 -7.06 -7.94
C LYS A 92 19.82 -6.53 -9.29
N THR A 93 18.53 -6.48 -9.48
CA THR A 93 17.90 -5.90 -10.68
C THR A 93 17.56 -4.43 -10.45
N ILE A 94 17.27 -3.70 -11.53
CA ILE A 94 16.79 -2.31 -11.45
C ILE A 94 15.47 -2.21 -10.65
N TRP A 95 14.65 -3.27 -10.69
CA TRP A 95 13.36 -3.31 -9.99
C TRP A 95 13.52 -3.38 -8.47
N ASP A 96 14.54 -4.09 -8.00
CA ASP A 96 14.84 -4.24 -6.58
C ASP A 96 15.35 -2.91 -6.01
N TRP A 97 16.20 -2.22 -6.77
CA TRP A 97 16.64 -0.86 -6.43
C TRP A 97 15.52 0.16 -6.46
N LEU A 98 14.61 0.05 -7.44
CA LEU A 98 13.44 0.92 -7.51
C LEU A 98 12.51 0.72 -6.30
N GLU A 99 12.25 -0.53 -5.91
CA GLU A 99 11.45 -0.84 -4.70
C GLU A 99 12.08 -0.24 -3.44
N PHE A 100 13.39 -0.44 -3.26
CA PHE A 100 14.14 0.15 -2.14
C PHE A 100 14.10 1.68 -2.16
N PHE A 101 14.28 2.30 -3.33
CA PHE A 101 14.23 3.75 -3.48
C PHE A 101 12.85 4.31 -3.12
N ILE A 102 11.78 3.72 -3.64
CA ILE A 102 10.40 4.14 -3.33
C ILE A 102 10.14 4.03 -1.82
N ALA A 103 10.58 2.95 -1.18
CA ALA A 103 10.44 2.78 0.28
C ALA A 103 11.14 3.91 1.06
N ASN A 104 12.34 4.32 0.64
CA ASN A 104 13.05 5.46 1.26
C ASN A 104 12.32 6.78 1.04
N VAL A 105 11.83 7.03 -0.18
CA VAL A 105 11.04 8.23 -0.52
C VAL A 105 9.82 8.34 0.38
N TYR A 106 9.12 7.23 0.60
CA TYR A 106 7.98 7.15 1.51
C TYR A 106 8.36 7.42 2.96
N VAL A 107 9.38 6.76 3.50
CA VAL A 107 9.85 7.05 4.87
C VAL A 107 10.26 8.51 5.04
N GLY A 108 11.00 9.06 4.07
CA GLY A 108 11.40 10.48 4.08
C GLY A 108 10.20 11.42 4.10
N GLY A 109 9.19 11.17 3.27
CA GLY A 109 7.94 11.93 3.28
C GLY A 109 7.22 11.85 4.63
N THR A 110 7.16 10.67 5.25
CA THR A 110 6.49 10.50 6.56
C THR A 110 7.22 11.18 7.70
N ILE A 111 8.56 11.16 7.69
CA ILE A 111 9.38 11.87 8.67
C ILE A 111 9.09 13.38 8.56
N LEU A 112 9.05 13.92 7.35
CA LEU A 112 8.73 15.33 7.13
C LEU A 112 7.31 15.67 7.60
N PHE A 113 6.31 14.83 7.35
CA PHE A 113 4.95 15.04 7.87
C PHE A 113 4.89 15.00 9.39
N THR A 114 5.61 14.06 10.00
CA THR A 114 5.72 13.94 11.46
C THR A 114 6.30 15.21 12.07
N ILE A 115 7.43 15.69 11.52
CA ILE A 115 8.08 16.93 11.97
C ILE A 115 7.18 18.13 11.70
N GLY A 116 6.63 18.25 10.50
CA GLY A 116 5.75 19.34 10.09
C GLY A 116 4.54 19.49 11.01
N SER A 117 3.93 18.36 11.41
CA SER A 117 2.80 18.35 12.33
C SER A 117 3.15 18.97 13.69
N LEU A 118 4.35 18.69 14.23
CA LEU A 118 4.80 19.30 15.48
C LEU A 118 5.05 20.81 15.32
N LEU A 119 5.62 21.25 14.20
CA LEU A 119 5.90 22.67 13.94
C LEU A 119 4.63 23.53 13.86
N PHE A 120 3.46 22.91 13.69
CA PHE A 120 2.14 23.56 13.69
C PHE A 120 1.51 23.72 15.07
N LEU A 121 2.08 23.16 16.14
CA LEU A 121 1.61 23.37 17.50
C LEU A 121 1.81 24.82 17.93
N SER A 122 0.84 25.39 18.66
CA SER A 122 0.90 26.76 19.22
C SER A 122 2.06 26.98 20.21
N GLU A 123 2.64 25.91 20.73
CA GLU A 123 3.83 25.97 21.59
C GLU A 123 5.12 26.19 20.77
N ILE A 124 5.13 25.80 19.49
CA ILE A 124 6.30 25.85 18.60
C ILE A 124 6.17 26.97 17.56
N GLU A 125 4.98 27.15 16.98
CA GLU A 125 4.59 28.24 16.05
C GLU A 125 5.53 28.45 14.85
N LYS A 126 6.18 27.40 14.37
CA LYS A 126 7.06 27.47 13.18
C LYS A 126 6.29 27.08 11.92
N ILE A 127 5.18 27.78 11.67
CA ILE A 127 4.21 27.45 10.60
C ILE A 127 4.88 27.38 9.23
N VAL A 128 5.74 28.34 8.86
CA VAL A 128 6.42 28.33 7.55
C VAL A 128 7.35 27.13 7.39
N ALA A 129 8.11 26.78 8.43
CA ALA A 129 8.96 25.60 8.40
C ALA A 129 8.12 24.31 8.34
N GLY A 130 7.00 24.25 9.06
CA GLY A 130 6.02 23.18 8.94
C GLY A 130 5.44 23.06 7.53
N GLY A 131 5.11 24.19 6.90
CA GLY A 131 4.61 24.26 5.53
C GLY A 131 5.64 23.71 4.53
N TRP A 132 6.92 24.00 4.72
CA TRP A 132 8.00 23.40 3.92
C TRP A 132 8.09 21.89 4.12
N CYS A 133 8.00 21.41 5.35
CA CYS A 133 7.98 19.98 5.64
C CYS A 133 6.81 19.28 4.92
N PHE A 134 5.59 19.82 5.01
CA PHE A 134 4.44 19.25 4.30
C PHE A 134 4.56 19.35 2.77
N THR A 135 5.05 20.46 2.24
CA THR A 135 5.28 20.64 0.80
C THR A 135 6.26 19.60 0.25
N ILE A 136 7.44 19.50 0.85
CA ILE A 136 8.48 18.56 0.41
C ILE A 136 8.00 17.11 0.63
N GLY A 137 7.39 16.82 1.79
CA GLY A 137 6.86 15.48 2.07
C GLY A 137 5.79 15.05 1.06
N SER A 138 4.91 15.97 0.65
CA SER A 138 3.84 15.70 -0.31
C SER A 138 4.40 15.47 -1.72
N LEU A 139 5.44 16.23 -2.08
CA LEU A 139 6.18 15.99 -3.32
C LEU A 139 6.86 14.61 -3.32
N LEU A 140 7.47 14.20 -2.20
CA LEU A 140 8.04 12.85 -2.08
C LEU A 140 6.96 11.78 -2.22
N PHE A 141 5.80 11.92 -1.57
CA PHE A 141 4.70 10.98 -1.74
C PHE A 141 4.18 10.92 -3.19
N LEU A 142 4.08 12.06 -3.86
CA LEU A 142 3.68 12.11 -5.27
C LEU A 142 4.69 11.39 -6.17
N ILE A 143 5.98 11.66 -6.00
CA ILE A 143 7.06 10.97 -6.74
C ILE A 143 7.00 9.47 -6.49
N GLY A 144 6.91 9.05 -5.22
CA GLY A 144 6.82 7.64 -4.86
C GLY A 144 5.59 6.97 -5.48
N ALA A 145 4.43 7.63 -5.46
CA ALA A 145 3.20 7.12 -6.06
C ALA A 145 3.35 6.93 -7.57
N CYS A 146 3.93 7.90 -8.27
CA CYS A 146 4.21 7.79 -9.71
C CYS A 146 5.19 6.65 -10.03
N LEU A 147 6.26 6.49 -9.24
CA LEU A 147 7.22 5.41 -9.44
C LEU A 147 6.62 4.03 -9.14
N ASN A 148 5.76 3.93 -8.12
CA ASN A 148 4.99 2.72 -7.83
C ASN A 148 4.14 2.26 -9.02
N VAL A 149 3.56 3.18 -9.80
CA VAL A 149 2.78 2.83 -11.01
C VAL A 149 3.63 2.05 -12.02
N ILE A 150 4.90 2.41 -12.17
CA ILE A 150 5.83 1.74 -13.10
C ILE A 150 6.02 0.27 -12.68
N GLN A 151 5.88 -0.05 -11.40
CA GLN A 151 6.02 -1.42 -10.90
C GLN A 151 4.77 -2.28 -11.16
N ILE A 152 3.60 -1.72 -11.50
CA ILE A 152 2.33 -2.47 -11.65
C ILE A 152 2.31 -3.42 -12.87
N VAL A 153 3.29 -3.33 -13.77
CA VAL A 153 3.31 -4.00 -15.09
C VAL A 153 3.28 -5.55 -15.05
N LYS A 154 3.53 -6.19 -13.90
CA LYS A 154 3.70 -7.66 -13.83
C LYS A 154 2.48 -8.47 -13.34
N GLU A 155 1.34 -7.85 -13.03
CA GLU A 155 0.19 -8.58 -12.46
C GLU A 155 -0.68 -9.24 -13.54
N GLN A 156 -0.89 -10.56 -13.44
CA GLN A 156 -1.63 -11.35 -14.43
C GLN A 156 -3.16 -11.22 -14.31
N SER A 157 -3.65 -10.77 -13.16
CA SER A 157 -5.10 -10.61 -12.92
C SER A 157 -5.55 -9.20 -13.25
N PHE A 158 -6.46 -9.07 -14.23
CA PHE A 158 -7.06 -7.79 -14.63
C PHE A 158 -7.69 -7.03 -13.44
N ILE A 159 -8.40 -7.73 -12.55
CA ILE A 159 -9.02 -7.10 -11.38
C ILE A 159 -7.96 -6.56 -10.41
N LYS A 160 -6.89 -7.31 -10.16
CA LYS A 160 -5.80 -6.85 -9.28
C LYS A 160 -5.07 -5.66 -9.90
N LEU A 161 -4.85 -5.68 -11.22
CA LEU A 161 -4.26 -4.58 -11.97
C LEU A 161 -5.10 -3.30 -11.84
N GLN A 162 -6.42 -3.40 -12.01
CA GLN A 162 -7.34 -2.28 -11.83
C GLN A 162 -7.32 -1.73 -10.39
N LEU A 163 -7.33 -2.61 -9.37
CA LEU A 163 -7.24 -2.18 -7.97
C LEU A 163 -5.92 -1.51 -7.64
N LEU A 164 -4.80 -2.02 -8.17
CA LEU A 164 -3.48 -1.41 -8.03
C LEU A 164 -3.44 -0.02 -8.67
N ASN A 165 -3.96 0.12 -9.89
CA ASN A 165 -4.05 1.42 -10.56
C ASN A 165 -4.96 2.40 -9.80
N ALA A 166 -6.14 1.96 -9.34
CA ALA A 166 -7.04 2.79 -8.54
C ALA A 166 -6.38 3.27 -7.24
N THR A 167 -5.64 2.37 -6.58
CA THR A 167 -4.86 2.70 -5.38
C THR A 167 -3.79 3.74 -5.70
N ALA A 168 -3.05 3.57 -6.80
CA ALA A 168 -2.01 4.52 -7.21
C ALA A 168 -2.57 5.90 -7.54
N ILE A 169 -3.66 5.95 -8.31
CA ILE A 169 -4.30 7.21 -8.74
C ILE A 169 -4.81 7.98 -7.52
N THR A 170 -5.51 7.31 -6.60
CA THR A 170 -6.04 7.95 -5.39
C THR A 170 -4.91 8.48 -4.50
N PHE A 171 -3.81 7.75 -4.35
CA PHE A 171 -2.63 8.20 -3.62
C PHE A 171 -1.91 9.37 -4.29
N ALA A 172 -1.75 9.36 -5.63
CA ALA A 172 -1.14 10.45 -6.36
C ALA A 172 -1.98 11.73 -6.28
N LEU A 173 -3.29 11.63 -6.49
CA LEU A 173 -4.21 12.77 -6.37
C LEU A 173 -4.26 13.31 -4.94
N GLY A 174 -4.31 12.44 -3.93
CA GLY A 174 -4.24 12.86 -2.54
C GLY A 174 -2.94 13.59 -2.21
N SER A 175 -1.80 13.09 -2.69
CA SER A 175 -0.49 13.74 -2.52
C SER A 175 -0.44 15.11 -3.22
N MET A 176 -1.03 15.24 -4.40
CA MET A 176 -1.11 16.50 -5.13
C MET A 176 -1.95 17.55 -4.39
N LEU A 177 -3.09 17.16 -3.84
CA LEU A 177 -3.93 18.08 -3.04
C LEU A 177 -3.20 18.56 -1.79
N PHE A 178 -2.52 17.66 -1.08
CA PHE A 178 -1.68 18.04 0.06
C PHE A 178 -0.54 18.98 -0.34
N LEU A 179 0.09 18.73 -1.48
CA LEU A 179 1.14 19.60 -2.01
C LEU A 179 0.63 21.01 -2.25
N ILE A 180 -0.51 21.17 -2.95
CA ILE A 180 -1.12 22.47 -3.24
C ILE A 180 -1.56 23.17 -1.95
N ALA A 181 -2.24 22.45 -1.05
CA ALA A 181 -2.74 22.96 0.23
C ALA A 181 -1.61 23.44 1.15
N SER A 182 -0.39 22.91 1.00
CA SER A 182 0.78 23.30 1.79
C SER A 182 1.38 24.65 1.36
N LEU A 183 1.19 25.07 0.11
CA LEU A 183 1.87 26.24 -0.46
C LEU A 183 1.50 27.56 0.22
N PRO A 184 0.23 27.84 0.58
CA PRO A 184 -0.12 29.09 1.26
C PRO A 184 0.59 29.27 2.61
N TYR A 185 0.93 28.18 3.31
CA TYR A 185 1.66 28.22 4.58
C TYR A 185 3.14 28.61 4.42
N LEU A 186 3.67 28.69 3.20
CA LEU A 186 5.05 29.14 2.94
C LEU A 186 5.21 30.66 3.02
N SER A 187 4.10 31.41 3.07
CA SER A 187 4.11 32.86 3.07
C SER A 187 3.77 33.42 4.44
N ASP A 188 4.73 34.10 5.07
CA ASP A 188 4.52 34.85 6.32
C ASP A 188 3.50 36.00 6.16
N ALA A 189 3.26 36.46 4.94
CA ALA A 189 2.33 37.56 4.67
C ALA A 189 0.85 37.12 4.74
N LEU A 190 0.57 35.81 4.75
CA LEU A 190 -0.79 35.28 4.76
C LEU A 190 -1.21 34.90 6.19
N THR A 191 -2.15 35.65 6.76
CA THR A 191 -2.79 35.29 8.03
C THR A 191 -4.13 34.61 7.78
N ILE A 192 -4.52 33.68 8.67
CA ILE A 192 -5.81 32.98 8.60
C ILE A 192 -6.98 33.96 8.74
N LYS A 193 -6.84 34.98 9.59
CA LYS A 193 -7.89 35.97 9.86
C LYS A 193 -8.21 36.81 8.62
N ASP A 194 -7.18 37.22 7.89
CA ASP A 194 -7.35 38.09 6.72
C ASP A 194 -7.70 37.29 5.45
N ASN A 195 -7.34 36.00 5.41
CA ASN A 195 -7.45 35.15 4.23
C ASN A 195 -8.39 33.94 4.46
N TRP A 196 -9.52 34.17 5.13
CA TRP A 196 -10.45 33.12 5.53
C TRP A 196 -10.89 32.19 4.38
N VAL A 197 -11.20 32.76 3.21
CA VAL A 197 -11.64 31.99 2.03
C VAL A 197 -10.53 31.07 1.52
N LEU A 198 -9.30 31.59 1.44
CA LEU A 198 -8.14 30.81 1.02
C LEU A 198 -7.88 29.64 1.98
N PHE A 199 -7.83 29.91 3.29
CA PHE A 199 -7.58 28.85 4.27
C PHE A 199 -8.74 27.88 4.44
N SER A 200 -9.98 28.30 4.10
CA SER A 200 -11.11 27.38 3.98
C SER A 200 -10.92 26.42 2.80
N TYR A 201 -10.48 26.93 1.65
CA TYR A 201 -10.17 26.11 0.48
C TYR A 201 -9.04 25.11 0.78
N VAL A 202 -7.94 25.59 1.38
CA VAL A 202 -6.80 24.77 1.82
C VAL A 202 -7.23 23.66 2.79
N GLY A 203 -8.05 23.97 3.79
CA GLY A 203 -8.59 22.97 4.71
C GLY A 203 -9.39 21.88 4.00
N TRP A 204 -10.21 22.26 3.01
CA TRP A 204 -10.95 21.29 2.19
C TRP A 204 -10.05 20.44 1.29
N GLU A 205 -9.00 21.00 0.71
CA GLU A 205 -8.00 20.23 -0.05
C GLU A 205 -7.35 19.15 0.81
N TYR A 206 -6.97 19.47 2.05
CA TYR A 206 -6.46 18.47 2.99
C TYR A 206 -7.50 17.42 3.35
N ILE A 207 -8.77 17.78 3.58
CA ILE A 207 -9.84 16.81 3.88
C ILE A 207 -10.03 15.85 2.69
N ILE A 208 -10.18 16.39 1.48
CA ILE A 208 -10.41 15.58 0.27
C ILE A 208 -9.19 14.72 -0.03
N GLY A 209 -7.97 15.27 0.11
CA GLY A 209 -6.73 14.52 -0.02
C GLY A 209 -6.65 13.35 0.96
N SER A 210 -7.06 13.55 2.23
CA SER A 210 -7.09 12.51 3.26
C SER A 210 -8.12 11.42 2.93
N ILE A 211 -9.28 11.80 2.40
CA ILE A 211 -10.31 10.86 1.93
C ILE A 211 -9.76 10.00 0.78
N LEU A 212 -9.06 10.60 -0.20
CA LEU A 212 -8.45 9.85 -1.29
C LEU A 212 -7.40 8.86 -0.79
N PHE A 213 -6.57 9.24 0.18
CA PHE A 213 -5.65 8.30 0.83
C PHE A 213 -6.40 7.17 1.55
N LEU A 214 -7.49 7.46 2.24
CA LEU A 214 -8.29 6.42 2.89
C LEU A 214 -8.89 5.45 1.87
N ILE A 215 -9.44 5.96 0.77
CA ILE A 215 -9.99 5.13 -0.33
C ILE A 215 -8.92 4.23 -0.94
N GLY A 216 -7.72 4.76 -1.20
CA GLY A 216 -6.58 3.95 -1.66
C GLY A 216 -6.22 2.85 -0.66
N GLY A 217 -6.23 3.16 0.64
CA GLY A 217 -6.07 2.16 1.71
C GLY A 217 -7.15 1.08 1.68
N ILE A 218 -8.43 1.45 1.47
CA ILE A 218 -9.55 0.50 1.36
C ILE A 218 -9.37 -0.43 0.15
N PHE A 219 -8.97 0.09 -1.02
CA PHE A 219 -8.69 -0.73 -2.20
C PHE A 219 -7.56 -1.74 -1.94
N TYR A 220 -6.53 -1.32 -1.20
CA TYR A 220 -5.48 -2.22 -0.76
C TYR A 220 -6.00 -3.33 0.18
N CYS A 221 -6.78 -2.97 1.21
CA CYS A 221 -7.40 -3.93 2.13
C CYS A 221 -8.24 -4.96 1.37
N TYR A 222 -9.09 -4.48 0.45
CA TYR A 222 -9.94 -5.32 -0.38
C TYR A 222 -9.13 -6.30 -1.24
N ARG A 223 -8.04 -5.83 -1.85
CA ARG A 223 -7.12 -6.67 -2.63
C ARG A 223 -6.49 -7.77 -1.76
N SER A 224 -6.02 -7.41 -0.56
CA SER A 224 -5.42 -8.36 0.38
C SER A 224 -6.41 -9.42 0.83
N TYR A 225 -7.63 -9.01 1.19
CA TYR A 225 -8.72 -9.91 1.57
C TYR A 225 -9.07 -10.91 0.46
N LYS A 226 -9.17 -10.43 -0.80
CA LYS A 226 -9.50 -11.28 -1.95
C LYS A 226 -8.39 -12.28 -2.27
N LYS A 227 -7.11 -11.91 -2.14
CA LYS A 227 -5.97 -12.84 -2.29
C LYS A 227 -6.12 -14.03 -1.33
N ASN A 228 -6.51 -13.76 -0.09
CA ASN A 228 -6.63 -14.79 0.95
C ASN A 228 -7.86 -15.70 0.77
N HIS A 229 -8.94 -15.21 0.15
CA HIS A 229 -10.14 -16.00 -0.11
C HIS A 229 -10.16 -16.70 -1.49
N SER A 230 -9.23 -16.34 -2.38
CA SER A 230 -9.17 -16.87 -3.75
C SER A 230 -8.06 -17.92 -3.93
N GLN A 231 -7.69 -18.69 -2.90
CA GLN A 231 -6.74 -19.81 -3.08
C GLN A 231 -7.45 -21.03 -3.71
N PRO A 232 -7.22 -21.36 -5.00
CA PRO A 232 -7.48 -22.70 -5.53
C PRO A 232 -6.44 -23.74 -5.07
N GLU A 233 -5.41 -23.34 -4.31
CA GLU A 233 -4.36 -24.26 -3.83
C GLU A 233 -4.90 -25.29 -2.82
N ASN A 234 -5.91 -24.95 -2.01
CA ASN A 234 -6.58 -25.97 -1.21
C ASN A 234 -7.29 -26.99 -2.08
N ILE A 235 -7.87 -26.63 -3.23
CA ILE A 235 -8.51 -27.62 -4.11
C ILE A 235 -7.47 -28.57 -4.71
N ILE A 236 -6.31 -28.07 -5.14
CA ILE A 236 -5.25 -28.93 -5.73
C ILE A 236 -4.60 -29.80 -4.67
N VAL A 237 -4.25 -29.26 -3.50
CA VAL A 237 -3.64 -30.01 -2.40
C VAL A 237 -4.63 -31.00 -1.77
N GLU A 238 -5.90 -30.64 -1.63
CA GLU A 238 -6.96 -31.53 -1.16
C GLU A 238 -7.31 -32.59 -2.21
N TRP A 239 -7.24 -32.25 -3.51
CA TRP A 239 -7.27 -33.23 -4.60
C TRP A 239 -6.08 -34.18 -4.54
N GLU A 240 -4.85 -33.70 -4.43
CA GLU A 240 -3.65 -34.52 -4.36
C GLU A 240 -3.67 -35.43 -3.12
N ASN A 241 -4.06 -34.90 -1.96
CA ASN A 241 -4.17 -35.69 -0.73
C ASN A 241 -5.31 -36.73 -0.79
N SER A 242 -6.48 -36.36 -1.33
CA SER A 242 -7.57 -37.30 -1.58
C SER A 242 -7.17 -38.37 -2.60
N PHE A 243 -6.36 -37.98 -3.59
CA PHE A 243 -5.84 -38.85 -4.63
C PHE A 243 -4.79 -39.84 -4.10
N TYR A 244 -3.82 -39.41 -3.29
CA TYR A 244 -2.85 -40.30 -2.65
C TYR A 244 -3.55 -41.33 -1.74
N LYS A 245 -4.57 -40.90 -1.00
CA LYS A 245 -5.38 -41.77 -0.14
C LYS A 245 -6.24 -42.75 -0.93
N PHE A 246 -6.66 -42.37 -2.14
CA PHE A 246 -7.36 -43.26 -3.06
C PHE A 246 -6.39 -44.26 -3.71
N GLU A 247 -5.19 -43.83 -4.12
CA GLU A 247 -4.19 -44.68 -4.80
C GLU A 247 -3.66 -45.81 -3.90
N SER A 248 -3.54 -45.56 -2.59
CA SER A 248 -3.12 -46.57 -1.61
C SER A 248 -4.11 -47.74 -1.45
N ASN A 249 -5.36 -47.58 -1.89
CA ASN A 249 -6.43 -48.58 -1.77
C ASN A 249 -6.66 -49.40 -3.05
N ILE A 250 -5.89 -49.16 -4.12
CA ILE A 250 -6.13 -49.80 -5.42
C ILE A 250 -5.31 -51.11 -5.52
N PRO A 251 -5.96 -52.26 -5.77
CA PRO A 251 -5.24 -53.53 -5.96
C PRO A 251 -4.22 -53.44 -7.11
N LYS A 252 -3.01 -53.97 -6.90
CA LYS A 252 -1.87 -53.89 -7.86
C LYS A 252 -2.24 -54.24 -9.31
N LYS A 253 -3.17 -55.19 -9.53
CA LYS A 253 -3.63 -55.60 -10.86
C LYS A 253 -4.41 -54.52 -11.63
N LYS A 254 -5.00 -53.52 -10.96
CA LYS A 254 -5.77 -52.43 -11.60
C LYS A 254 -4.97 -51.13 -11.76
N ARG A 255 -3.82 -51.00 -11.08
CA ARG A 255 -3.04 -49.76 -11.00
C ARG A 255 -2.57 -49.24 -12.36
N ALA A 256 -2.11 -50.12 -13.26
CA ALA A 256 -1.60 -49.73 -14.58
C ALA A 256 -2.69 -49.11 -15.49
N LYS A 257 -3.92 -49.61 -15.42
CA LYS A 257 -5.05 -49.07 -16.21
C LYS A 257 -5.48 -47.70 -15.69
N GLN A 258 -5.40 -47.51 -14.37
CA GLN A 258 -5.77 -46.26 -13.70
C GLN A 258 -4.73 -45.16 -13.92
N LEU A 259 -3.44 -45.48 -13.84
CA LEU A 259 -2.35 -44.56 -14.19
C LEU A 259 -2.45 -44.07 -15.64
N LYS A 260 -2.85 -44.92 -16.58
CA LYS A 260 -3.11 -44.50 -17.97
C LYS A 260 -4.29 -43.55 -18.10
N LEU A 261 -5.38 -43.79 -17.36
CA LEU A 261 -6.54 -42.90 -17.37
C LEU A 261 -6.20 -41.54 -16.74
N GLN A 262 -5.37 -41.54 -15.71
CA GLN A 262 -4.89 -40.35 -15.01
C GLN A 262 -3.94 -39.51 -15.86
N ALA A 263 -2.96 -40.14 -16.52
CA ALA A 263 -2.10 -39.45 -17.48
C ALA A 263 -2.92 -38.77 -18.57
N LYS A 264 -3.99 -39.43 -19.04
CA LYS A 264 -4.92 -38.87 -20.03
C LYS A 264 -5.73 -37.70 -19.47
N LEU A 265 -6.24 -37.80 -18.24
CA LEU A 265 -7.00 -36.71 -17.61
C LEU A 265 -6.10 -35.49 -17.34
N TYR A 266 -4.88 -35.71 -16.86
CA TYR A 266 -3.90 -34.66 -16.62
C TYR A 266 -3.52 -33.92 -17.91
N GLN A 267 -3.30 -34.67 -19.00
CA GLN A 267 -3.09 -34.08 -20.33
C GLN A 267 -4.29 -33.25 -20.78
N THR A 268 -5.52 -33.73 -20.58
CA THR A 268 -6.74 -32.97 -20.92
C THR A 268 -6.86 -31.67 -20.12
N ILE A 269 -6.52 -31.68 -18.82
CA ILE A 269 -6.56 -30.48 -17.98
C ILE A 269 -5.48 -29.49 -18.42
N GLN A 270 -4.25 -29.95 -18.65
CA GLN A 270 -3.16 -29.12 -19.17
C GLN A 270 -3.50 -28.51 -20.53
N GLN A 271 -4.18 -29.27 -21.40
CA GLN A 271 -4.63 -28.80 -22.70
C GLN A 271 -5.73 -27.74 -22.57
N LYS A 272 -6.74 -27.97 -21.72
CA LYS A 272 -7.78 -26.97 -21.43
C LYS A 272 -7.21 -25.70 -20.78
N GLN A 273 -6.20 -25.81 -19.93
CA GLN A 273 -5.51 -24.65 -19.36
C GLN A 273 -4.70 -23.87 -20.40
N LYS A 274 -4.12 -24.57 -21.39
CA LYS A 274 -3.49 -23.90 -22.55
C LYS A 274 -4.52 -23.18 -23.42
N GLU A 275 -5.68 -23.78 -23.64
CA GLU A 275 -6.78 -23.20 -24.43
C GLU A 275 -7.51 -22.06 -23.71
N SER A 276 -7.53 -22.06 -22.37
CA SER A 276 -8.17 -21.01 -21.56
C SER A 276 -7.24 -19.84 -21.22
N LYS A 277 -5.95 -19.89 -21.60
CA LYS A 277 -5.12 -18.68 -21.53
C LYS A 277 -5.65 -17.67 -22.53
N PRO A 278 -6.09 -16.48 -22.10
CA PRO A 278 -6.56 -15.45 -23.02
C PRO A 278 -5.43 -15.12 -23.99
N HIS A 279 -5.72 -15.19 -25.30
CA HIS A 279 -4.83 -14.64 -26.32
C HIS A 279 -4.71 -13.14 -26.05
N TYR A 280 -3.59 -12.75 -25.42
CA TYR A 280 -3.21 -11.35 -25.33
C TYR A 280 -2.92 -10.89 -26.75
N TYR A 281 -3.84 -10.10 -27.30
CA TYR A 281 -3.57 -9.31 -28.50
C TYR A 281 -2.40 -8.39 -28.17
N VAL A 282 -1.26 -8.65 -28.81
CA VAL A 282 -0.16 -7.70 -28.91
C VAL A 282 -0.67 -6.60 -29.83
N ILE A 283 -1.10 -5.48 -29.26
CA ILE A 283 -1.33 -4.27 -30.02
C ILE A 283 0.07 -3.72 -30.34
N GLN A 284 0.46 -3.84 -31.61
CA GLN A 284 1.64 -3.16 -32.17
C GLN A 284 1.34 -1.68 -32.42
#